data_AF-A0A068WQG5-F1
#
_entry.id   AF-A0A068WQG5-F1
#
_cell.length_a   1.000
_cell.length_b   1.000
_cell.length_c   1.000
_cell.angle_alpha   90.00
_cell.angle_beta   90.00
_cell.angle_gamma   90.00
#
_symmetry.space_group_name_H-M   'P 1'
#
loop_
_entity.id
_entity.type
_entity.pdbx_description
1 polymer ?
#
loop_
_entity_poly.entity_id
_entity_poly.type
_entity_poly.pdbx_seq_one_letter_code
_entity_poly.pdbx_strand_id
1 'polypeptide(L)'
;MGCVISCGLKLILQVLNTVLCVAFLAVAVFGILLKSSKSIVQQLLSKIFDQFNVGNEDLRQLARFITENADGIAIVLIVVGLALATLCFIGCIASCCGCNILLKIYAAILVVILVAEIIAVALLFSDPTRLTSLLVSALEKLLQLFGDGSEEGQMSTAVWNVTMTIGSTCCGMDGYGDFEKLNKSLPLQCCNMTAISCDSKTAQSVSVPGCRDKIVKFAADNMMTFMYISIAAILLEGALIVIVMLTICL
;
A
#
# COMPACT_ATOMS: atom_id res chain seq x y z
N MET A 1 6.02 0.89 44.43
CA MET A 1 6.27 0.07 43.22
C MET A 1 5.52 0.58 41.98
N GLY A 2 4.28 1.08 42.09
CA GLY A 2 3.51 1.57 40.93
C GLY A 2 4.14 2.72 40.12
N CYS A 3 4.79 3.69 40.77
CA CYS A 3 5.38 4.85 40.07
C CYS A 3 6.52 4.47 39.10
N VAL A 4 7.33 3.45 39.44
CA VAL A 4 8.41 2.96 38.56
C VAL A 4 7.84 2.23 37.33
N ILE A 5 6.74 1.50 37.52
CA ILE A 5 6.06 0.76 36.44
C ILE A 5 5.36 1.74 35.48
N SER A 6 4.66 2.76 36.00
CA SER A 6 4.03 3.81 35.19
C SER A 6 5.07 4.58 34.36
N CYS A 7 6.20 4.94 34.97
CA CYS A 7 7.31 5.62 34.27
C CYS A 7 7.92 4.74 33.16
N GLY A 8 8.16 3.46 33.44
CA GLY A 8 8.68 2.52 32.44
C GLY A 8 7.74 2.34 31.26
N LEU A 9 6.43 2.26 31.51
CA LEU A 9 5.43 2.05 30.47
C LEU A 9 5.26 3.28 29.56
N LYS A 10 5.29 4.50 30.13
CA LYS A 10 5.35 5.75 29.37
C LYS A 10 6.60 5.83 28.50
N LEU A 11 7.74 5.39 29.02
CA LEU A 11 9.00 5.36 28.27
C LEU A 11 8.92 4.37 27.10
N ILE A 12 8.36 3.17 27.30
CA ILE A 12 8.13 2.20 26.23
C ILE A 12 7.22 2.77 25.16
N LEU A 13 6.08 3.35 25.56
CA LEU A 13 5.12 3.96 24.64
C LEU A 13 5.73 5.13 23.86
N GLN A 14 6.52 5.97 24.52
CA GLN A 14 7.25 7.09 23.92
C GLN A 14 8.24 6.59 22.87
N VAL A 15 9.06 5.60 23.20
CA VAL A 15 10.07 5.04 22.29
C VAL A 15 9.39 4.41 21.07
N LEU A 16 8.38 3.58 21.28
CA LEU A 16 7.66 2.91 20.20
C LEU A 16 7.01 3.92 19.24
N ASN A 17 6.24 4.89 19.77
CA ASN A 17 5.60 5.90 18.93
C ASN A 17 6.61 6.82 18.24
N THR A 18 7.76 7.11 18.87
CA THR A 18 8.80 7.93 18.25
C THR A 18 9.45 7.20 17.08
N VAL A 19 9.80 5.92 17.25
CA VAL A 19 10.36 5.08 16.19
C VAL A 19 9.38 4.96 15.03
N LEU A 20 8.10 4.68 15.31
CA LEU A 20 7.07 4.59 14.27
C LEU A 20 6.83 5.93 13.57
N CYS A 21 6.79 7.04 14.31
CA CYS A 21 6.64 8.38 13.74
C CYS A 21 7.78 8.69 12.76
N VAL A 22 9.03 8.45 13.16
CA VAL A 22 10.20 8.65 12.28
C VAL A 22 10.12 7.74 11.05
N ALA A 23 9.72 6.47 11.21
CA ALA A 23 9.56 5.54 10.09
C ALA A 23 8.50 6.03 9.10
N PHE A 24 7.32 6.44 9.57
CA PHE A 24 6.24 6.92 8.70
C PHE A 24 6.54 8.29 8.05
N LEU A 25 7.28 9.17 8.74
CA LEU A 25 7.82 10.39 8.14
C LEU A 25 8.83 10.07 7.04
N ALA A 26 9.71 9.08 7.24
CA ALA A 26 10.65 8.65 6.20
C ALA A 26 9.92 8.09 4.97
N VAL A 27 8.83 7.33 5.18
CA VAL A 27 7.95 6.85 4.09
C VAL A 27 7.30 8.02 3.34
N ALA A 28 6.77 9.02 4.05
CA ALA A 28 6.18 10.20 3.43
C ALA A 28 7.22 11.02 2.64
N VAL A 29 8.41 11.24 3.21
CA VAL A 29 9.54 11.90 2.52
C VAL A 29 9.95 11.13 1.28
N PHE A 30 10.04 9.80 1.37
CA PHE A 30 10.31 8.96 0.19
C PHE A 30 9.23 9.16 -0.89
N GLY A 31 7.95 9.21 -0.53
CA GLY A 31 6.87 9.56 -1.45
C GLY A 31 7.04 10.94 -2.10
N ILE A 32 7.41 11.97 -1.34
CA ILE A 32 7.70 13.32 -1.90
C ILE A 32 8.87 13.28 -2.89
N LEU A 33 9.92 12.53 -2.56
CA LEU A 33 11.08 12.35 -3.44
C LEU A 33 10.70 11.61 -4.72
N LEU A 34 9.80 10.62 -4.63
CA LEU A 34 9.23 9.93 -5.80
C LEU A 34 8.49 10.90 -6.72
N LYS A 35 7.68 11.81 -6.16
CA LYS A 35 6.94 12.82 -6.94
C LYS A 35 7.83 13.91 -7.54
N SER A 36 8.92 14.29 -6.87
CA SER A 36 9.68 15.50 -7.21
C SER A 36 10.58 15.34 -8.44
N SER A 37 11.31 14.22 -8.60
CA SER A 37 12.08 14.01 -9.82
C SER A 37 12.48 12.57 -10.11
N LYS A 38 12.32 12.17 -11.37
CA LYS A 38 12.72 10.84 -11.89
C LYS A 38 14.21 10.54 -11.68
N SER A 39 15.08 11.56 -11.74
CA SER A 39 16.52 11.40 -11.51
C SER A 39 16.85 11.06 -10.06
N ILE A 40 16.17 11.70 -9.08
CA ILE A 40 16.32 11.38 -7.65
C ILE A 40 15.80 9.96 -7.38
N VAL A 41 14.66 9.58 -7.97
CA VAL A 41 14.11 8.22 -7.85
C VAL A 41 15.14 7.17 -8.29
N GLN A 42 15.71 7.34 -9.48
CA GLN A 42 16.70 6.39 -10.02
C GLN A 42 17.95 6.27 -9.14
N GLN A 43 18.48 7.39 -8.63
CA GLN A 43 19.66 7.38 -7.75
C GLN A 43 19.37 6.78 -6.37
N LEU A 44 18.18 7.01 -5.81
CA LEU A 44 17.79 6.45 -4.52
C LEU A 44 17.52 4.95 -4.64
N LEU A 45 16.79 4.55 -5.67
CA LEU A 45 16.52 3.15 -5.94
C LEU A 45 17.83 2.38 -6.13
N SER A 46 18.75 2.86 -6.97
CA SER A 46 20.04 2.18 -7.17
C SER A 46 20.82 2.02 -5.85
N LYS A 47 20.85 3.05 -4.99
CA LYS A 47 21.52 2.98 -3.69
C LYS A 47 20.87 2.01 -2.71
N ILE A 48 19.53 2.03 -2.60
CA ILE A 48 18.80 1.09 -1.74
C ILE A 48 19.05 -0.34 -2.20
N PHE A 49 19.04 -0.56 -3.50
CA PHE A 49 19.20 -1.88 -4.09
C PHE A 49 20.63 -2.44 -3.96
N ASP A 50 21.66 -1.61 -4.12
CA ASP A 50 23.04 -1.99 -3.83
C ASP A 50 23.22 -2.38 -2.35
N GLN A 51 22.48 -1.75 -1.44
CA GLN A 51 22.54 -2.06 0.00
C GLN A 51 21.90 -3.40 0.37
N PHE A 52 20.88 -3.85 -0.36
CA PHE A 52 20.12 -5.08 -0.05
C PHE A 52 20.56 -6.33 -0.85
N ASN A 53 21.56 -6.22 -1.75
CA ASN A 53 22.13 -7.34 -2.52
C ASN A 53 21.07 -8.24 -3.21
N VAL A 54 20.04 -7.62 -3.79
CA VAL A 54 18.89 -8.31 -4.41
C VAL A 54 19.24 -8.72 -5.85
N GLY A 55 18.72 -9.88 -6.31
CA GLY A 55 18.97 -10.42 -7.65
C GLY A 55 18.60 -9.45 -8.78
N ASN A 56 19.53 -9.25 -9.73
CA ASN A 56 19.56 -8.12 -10.66
C ASN A 56 18.36 -8.01 -11.64
N GLU A 57 17.59 -9.08 -11.88
CA GLU A 57 16.52 -9.09 -12.90
C GLU A 57 15.17 -8.55 -12.37
N ASP A 58 14.66 -9.10 -11.26
CA ASP A 58 13.43 -8.64 -10.60
C ASP A 58 13.54 -7.18 -10.15
N LEU A 59 14.75 -6.81 -9.72
CA LEU A 59 15.10 -5.49 -9.22
C LEU A 59 15.05 -4.42 -10.31
N ARG A 60 15.55 -4.74 -11.51
CA ARG A 60 15.49 -3.82 -12.66
C ARG A 60 14.07 -3.69 -13.22
N GLN A 61 13.22 -4.71 -13.05
CA GLN A 61 11.78 -4.60 -13.33
C GLN A 61 11.09 -3.71 -12.31
N LEU A 62 11.33 -3.91 -11.01
CA LEU A 62 10.76 -3.09 -9.94
C LEU A 62 11.17 -1.61 -10.06
N ALA A 63 12.44 -1.33 -10.37
CA ALA A 63 12.93 0.03 -10.52
C ALA A 63 12.31 0.76 -11.73
N ARG A 64 12.18 0.08 -12.88
CA ARG A 64 11.47 0.62 -14.05
C ARG A 64 10.01 0.86 -13.73
N PHE A 65 9.38 -0.10 -13.09
CA PHE A 65 7.99 -0.02 -12.68
C PHE A 65 7.73 1.18 -11.76
N ILE A 66 8.52 1.36 -10.71
CA ILE A 66 8.43 2.53 -9.80
C ILE A 66 8.69 3.83 -10.57
N THR A 67 9.65 3.86 -11.51
CA THR A 67 9.98 5.07 -12.27
C THR A 67 8.87 5.47 -13.26
N GLU A 68 8.22 4.48 -13.90
CA GLU A 68 7.13 4.71 -14.85
C GLU A 68 5.82 5.12 -14.16
N ASN A 69 5.65 4.71 -12.91
CA ASN A 69 4.39 4.83 -12.17
C ASN A 69 4.57 5.61 -10.85
N ALA A 70 5.62 6.42 -10.79
CA ALA A 70 6.08 7.10 -9.59
C ALA A 70 5.01 8.00 -8.99
N ASP A 71 4.24 8.70 -9.83
CA ASP A 71 3.26 9.70 -9.38
C ASP A 71 2.16 9.05 -8.54
N GLY A 72 1.65 7.90 -8.99
CA GLY A 72 0.62 7.18 -8.27
C GLY A 72 1.11 6.63 -6.92
N ILE A 73 2.24 5.93 -6.96
CA ILE A 73 2.82 5.32 -5.76
C ILE A 73 3.22 6.39 -4.74
N ALA A 74 3.76 7.52 -5.21
CA ALA A 74 4.15 8.66 -4.39
C ALA A 74 2.98 9.20 -3.56
N ILE A 75 1.82 9.42 -4.18
CA ILE A 75 0.66 10.00 -3.49
C ILE A 75 0.18 9.09 -2.37
N VAL A 76 0.06 7.77 -2.60
CA VAL A 76 -0.31 6.82 -1.52
C VAL A 76 0.69 6.89 -0.37
N LEU A 77 2.00 6.85 -0.68
CA LEU A 77 3.04 6.89 0.36
C LEU A 77 3.02 8.19 1.17
N ILE A 78 2.75 9.33 0.52
CA ILE A 78 2.62 10.63 1.19
C ILE A 78 1.40 10.64 2.12
N VAL A 79 0.22 10.29 1.60
CA VAL A 79 -1.04 10.38 2.36
C VAL A 79 -1.03 9.41 3.53
N VAL A 80 -0.70 8.15 3.28
CA VAL A 80 -0.66 7.11 4.34
C VAL A 80 0.46 7.40 5.33
N GLY A 81 1.65 7.78 4.85
CA GLY A 81 2.80 8.11 5.70
C GLY A 81 2.51 9.29 6.63
N LEU A 82 1.93 10.38 6.13
CA LEU A 82 1.59 11.54 6.97
C LEU A 82 0.44 11.25 7.94
N ALA A 83 -0.57 10.49 7.53
CA ALA A 83 -1.67 10.11 8.42
C ALA A 83 -1.18 9.27 9.61
N LEU A 84 -0.37 8.25 9.35
CA LEU A 84 0.19 7.38 10.38
C LEU A 84 1.24 8.11 11.25
N ALA A 85 2.07 8.97 10.65
CA ALA A 85 3.01 9.82 11.40
C ALA A 85 2.27 10.75 12.38
N THR A 86 1.14 11.33 11.95
CA THR A 86 0.32 12.20 12.80
C THR A 86 -0.26 11.42 13.98
N LEU A 87 -0.76 10.19 13.74
CA LEU A 87 -1.26 9.32 14.80
C LEU A 87 -0.17 9.00 15.83
N CYS A 88 1.04 8.64 15.37
CA CYS A 88 2.18 8.38 16.23
C CYS A 88 2.64 9.64 16.99
N PHE A 89 2.61 10.80 16.35
CA PHE A 89 2.96 12.08 16.97
C PHE A 89 2.01 12.44 18.11
N ILE A 90 0.71 12.21 17.95
CA ILE A 90 -0.28 12.34 19.03
C ILE A 90 0.10 11.40 20.19
N GLY A 91 0.48 10.15 19.89
CA GLY A 91 0.96 9.20 20.89
C GLY A 91 2.21 9.66 21.65
N CYS A 92 3.18 10.27 20.96
CA CYS A 92 4.38 10.86 21.56
C CYS A 92 4.03 12.03 22.50
N ILE A 93 3.15 12.95 22.08
CA ILE A 93 2.73 14.09 22.90
C ILE A 93 1.94 13.58 24.12
N ALA A 94 1.04 12.62 23.92
CA ALA A 94 0.24 12.02 24.99
C ALA A 94 1.12 11.42 26.10
N SER A 95 2.18 10.70 25.72
CA SER A 95 3.10 10.10 26.69
C SER A 95 4.02 11.13 27.35
N CYS A 96 4.56 12.09 26.59
CA CYS A 96 5.51 13.08 27.08
C CYS A 96 4.88 14.11 28.03
N CYS A 97 3.72 14.65 27.68
CA CYS A 97 3.05 15.69 28.49
C CYS A 97 2.36 15.11 29.73
N GLY A 98 2.30 13.78 29.88
CA GLY A 98 1.59 13.12 30.97
C GLY A 98 0.09 13.46 31.04
N CYS A 99 -0.48 13.97 29.94
CA CYS A 99 -1.86 14.43 29.90
C CYS A 99 -2.80 13.25 29.71
N ASN A 100 -3.41 12.80 30.81
CA ASN A 100 -4.35 11.67 30.81
C ASN A 100 -5.53 11.86 29.86
N ILE A 101 -5.95 13.09 29.59
CA ILE A 101 -7.02 13.37 28.62
C ILE A 101 -6.55 13.03 27.20
N LEU A 102 -5.35 13.46 26.81
CA LEU A 102 -4.81 13.18 25.47
C LEU A 102 -4.53 11.68 25.28
N LEU A 103 -4.09 11.01 26.34
CA LEU A 103 -3.89 9.55 26.34
C LEU A 103 -5.21 8.78 26.18
N LYS A 104 -6.31 9.27 26.78
CA LYS A 104 -7.66 8.72 26.56
C LYS A 104 -8.17 8.93 25.14
N ILE A 105 -7.92 10.10 24.55
CA ILE A 105 -8.28 10.37 23.13
C ILE A 105 -7.49 9.43 22.22
N TYR A 106 -6.18 9.29 22.45
CA TYR A 106 -5.33 8.37 21.71
C TYR A 106 -5.83 6.91 21.83
N ALA A 107 -6.15 6.46 23.05
CA ALA A 107 -6.74 5.14 23.27
C ALA A 107 -8.07 4.95 22.53
N ALA A 108 -8.94 5.97 22.54
CA ALA A 108 -10.22 5.91 21.83
C ALA A 108 -10.02 5.78 20.32
N ILE A 109 -9.06 6.49 19.73
CA ILE A 109 -8.73 6.37 18.30
C ILE A 109 -8.25 4.94 17.99
N LEU A 110 -7.31 4.40 18.78
CA LEU A 110 -6.84 3.01 18.59
C LEU A 110 -7.97 1.99 18.74
N VAL A 111 -8.88 2.15 19.72
CA VAL A 111 -10.01 1.23 19.86
C VAL A 111 -10.95 1.29 18.65
N VAL A 112 -11.18 2.48 18.08
CA VAL A 112 -12.00 2.61 16.86
C VAL A 112 -11.32 1.93 15.67
N ILE A 113 -10.00 2.09 15.52
CA ILE A 113 -9.22 1.42 14.46
C ILE A 113 -9.27 -0.09 14.65
N LEU A 114 -8.99 -0.61 15.86
CA LEU A 114 -9.05 -2.03 16.17
C LEU A 114 -10.41 -2.65 15.84
N VAL A 115 -11.51 -1.98 16.19
CA VAL A 115 -12.86 -2.45 15.87
C VAL A 115 -13.09 -2.47 14.36
N ALA A 116 -12.65 -1.43 13.65
CA ALA A 116 -12.74 -1.39 12.19
C ALA A 116 -11.90 -2.50 11.53
N GLU A 117 -10.70 -2.78 12.04
CA GLU A 117 -9.86 -3.88 11.57
C GLU A 117 -10.51 -5.25 11.80
N ILE A 118 -11.03 -5.50 13.01
CA ILE A 118 -11.73 -6.77 13.32
C ILE A 118 -12.93 -6.96 12.39
N ILE A 119 -13.73 -5.91 12.16
CA ILE A 119 -14.88 -5.98 11.24
C ILE A 119 -14.40 -6.24 9.81
N ALA A 120 -13.38 -5.52 9.34
CA ALA A 120 -12.84 -5.70 8.00
C ALA A 120 -12.31 -7.12 7.79
N VAL A 121 -11.51 -7.64 8.72
CA VAL A 121 -10.98 -9.01 8.68
C VAL A 121 -12.12 -10.03 8.72
N ALA A 122 -13.08 -9.86 9.63
CA ALA A 122 -14.24 -10.76 9.70
C ALA A 122 -14.99 -10.79 8.36
N LEU A 123 -15.29 -9.64 7.76
CA LEU A 123 -16.02 -9.57 6.49
C LEU A 123 -15.23 -10.12 5.30
N LEU A 124 -13.93 -9.80 5.22
CA LEU A 124 -13.06 -10.21 4.11
C LEU A 124 -12.76 -11.71 4.10
N PHE A 125 -12.58 -12.30 5.29
CA PHE A 125 -12.16 -13.69 5.44
C PHE A 125 -13.29 -14.66 5.81
N SER A 126 -14.51 -14.18 6.09
CA SER A 126 -15.70 -15.06 6.29
C SER A 126 -16.04 -15.88 5.05
N ASP A 127 -15.72 -15.37 3.86
CA ASP A 127 -15.96 -16.05 2.59
C ASP A 127 -14.72 -15.87 1.69
N PRO A 128 -14.07 -16.97 1.27
CA PRO A 128 -12.83 -16.93 0.50
C PRO A 128 -12.98 -16.24 -0.86
N THR A 129 -14.22 -16.05 -1.34
CA THR A 129 -14.49 -15.34 -2.60
C THR A 129 -14.64 -13.83 -2.42
N ARG A 130 -14.86 -13.34 -1.19
CA ARG A 130 -15.07 -11.91 -0.91
C ARG A 130 -13.83 -11.08 -1.15
N LEU A 131 -12.68 -11.50 -0.61
CA LEU A 131 -11.41 -10.82 -0.85
C LEU A 131 -11.10 -10.72 -2.35
N THR A 132 -11.26 -11.84 -3.05
CA THR A 132 -11.01 -11.93 -4.49
C THR A 132 -11.95 -11.05 -5.30
N SER A 133 -13.25 -11.11 -5.04
CA SER A 133 -14.26 -10.30 -5.76
C SER A 133 -14.10 -8.81 -5.48
N LEU A 134 -13.74 -8.42 -4.25
CA LEU A 134 -13.43 -7.04 -3.91
C LEU A 134 -12.17 -6.55 -4.61
N LEU A 135 -11.11 -7.35 -4.66
CA LEU A 135 -9.88 -7.00 -5.38
C LEU A 135 -10.13 -6.81 -6.87
N VAL A 136 -10.85 -7.75 -7.49
CA VAL A 136 -11.24 -7.65 -8.91
C VAL A 136 -12.11 -6.41 -9.15
N SER A 137 -13.14 -6.18 -8.33
CA SER A 137 -14.02 -5.03 -8.47
C SER A 137 -13.28 -3.70 -8.28
N ALA A 138 -12.34 -3.65 -7.34
CA ALA A 138 -11.52 -2.46 -7.10
C ALA A 138 -10.61 -2.18 -8.29
N LEU A 139 -9.98 -3.21 -8.86
CA LEU A 139 -9.13 -3.06 -10.04
C LEU A 139 -9.95 -2.69 -11.29
N GLU A 140 -11.15 -3.26 -11.49
CA GLU A 140 -12.07 -2.85 -12.56
C GLU A 140 -12.45 -1.37 -12.45
N LYS A 141 -12.78 -0.89 -11.24
CA LYS A 141 -13.05 0.54 -11.01
C LYS A 141 -11.84 1.41 -11.31
N LEU A 142 -10.66 0.98 -10.89
CA LEU A 142 -9.43 1.68 -11.25
C LEU A 142 -9.28 1.70 -12.77
N LEU A 143 -9.52 0.60 -13.49
CA LEU A 143 -9.34 0.52 -14.94
C LEU A 143 -10.15 1.60 -15.70
N GLN A 144 -11.32 1.96 -15.19
CA GLN A 144 -12.15 3.03 -15.77
C GLN A 144 -11.44 4.40 -15.76
N LEU A 145 -10.61 4.65 -14.74
CA LEU A 145 -9.81 5.87 -14.59
C LEU A 145 -8.46 5.79 -15.32
N PHE A 146 -8.15 4.67 -15.98
CA PHE A 146 -6.88 4.51 -16.68
C PHE A 146 -6.70 5.59 -17.76
N GLY A 147 -5.50 6.16 -17.84
CA GLY A 147 -5.15 7.21 -18.80
C GLY A 147 -5.93 8.51 -18.62
N ASP A 148 -6.65 8.70 -17.51
CA ASP A 148 -7.25 9.99 -17.18
C ASP A 148 -6.19 10.97 -16.63
N GLY A 149 -6.35 12.25 -16.93
CA GLY A 149 -5.37 13.30 -16.56
C GLY A 149 -5.48 13.78 -15.11
N SER A 150 -6.51 13.34 -14.39
CA SER A 150 -6.72 13.62 -12.97
C SER A 150 -5.65 12.93 -12.10
N GLU A 151 -5.48 13.39 -10.86
CA GLU A 151 -4.58 12.72 -9.91
C GLU A 151 -5.00 11.25 -9.72
N GLU A 152 -6.30 10.97 -9.58
CA GLU A 152 -6.85 9.60 -9.49
C GLU A 152 -6.59 8.77 -10.75
N GLY A 153 -6.62 9.39 -11.93
CA GLY A 153 -6.28 8.74 -13.20
C GLY A 153 -4.82 8.33 -13.29
N GLN A 154 -3.91 9.16 -12.77
CA GLN A 154 -2.48 8.82 -12.66
C GLN A 154 -2.27 7.66 -11.68
N MET A 155 -2.96 7.65 -10.53
CA MET A 155 -2.94 6.51 -9.59
C MET A 155 -3.40 5.22 -10.25
N SER A 156 -4.52 5.29 -10.97
CA SER A 156 -5.07 4.13 -11.67
C SER A 156 -4.11 3.60 -12.74
N THR A 157 -3.55 4.51 -13.55
CA THR A 157 -2.58 4.17 -14.60
C THR A 157 -1.35 3.50 -14.01
N ALA A 158 -0.90 3.99 -12.85
CA ALA A 158 0.17 3.38 -12.10
C ALA A 158 -0.15 1.92 -11.73
N VAL A 159 -1.28 1.69 -11.04
CA VAL A 159 -1.73 0.35 -10.61
C VAL A 159 -1.93 -0.60 -11.79
N TRP A 160 -2.73 -0.16 -12.77
CA TRP A 160 -2.57 -0.39 -14.20
C TRP A 160 -1.36 -1.18 -14.68
N ASN A 161 -0.30 -0.39 -14.86
CA ASN A 161 0.96 -0.81 -15.43
C ASN A 161 1.65 -1.87 -14.54
N VAL A 162 1.45 -1.85 -13.20
CA VAL A 162 1.99 -2.90 -12.31
C VAL A 162 1.36 -4.22 -12.69
N THR A 163 0.03 -4.22 -12.66
CA THR A 163 -0.79 -5.43 -12.71
C THR A 163 -0.57 -6.13 -14.03
N MET A 164 -0.45 -5.37 -15.11
CA MET A 164 -0.17 -5.89 -16.45
C MET A 164 1.28 -6.40 -16.63
N THR A 165 2.24 -5.93 -15.84
CA THR A 165 3.68 -6.20 -16.03
C THR A 165 4.26 -7.24 -15.07
N ILE A 166 3.90 -7.21 -13.78
CA ILE A 166 4.55 -8.04 -12.75
C ILE A 166 4.21 -9.53 -12.94
N GLY A 167 5.21 -10.41 -12.93
CA GLY A 167 4.99 -11.85 -13.12
C GLY A 167 4.65 -12.17 -14.58
N SER A 168 3.54 -12.86 -14.85
CA SER A 168 3.09 -13.12 -16.23
C SER A 168 2.41 -11.89 -16.83
N THR A 169 2.89 -11.41 -17.98
CA THR A 169 2.29 -10.28 -18.71
C THR A 169 0.81 -10.57 -19.03
N CYS A 170 -0.04 -9.59 -18.78
CA CYS A 170 -1.47 -9.62 -19.10
C CYS A 170 -1.94 -8.23 -19.56
N CYS A 171 -3.13 -8.14 -20.13
CA CYS A 171 -3.67 -6.90 -20.70
C CYS A 171 -5.13 -6.69 -20.31
N GLY A 172 -5.43 -5.54 -19.69
CA GLY A 172 -6.79 -5.24 -19.23
C GLY A 172 -7.31 -6.24 -18.21
N MET A 173 -8.60 -6.19 -17.88
CA MET A 173 -9.20 -7.17 -16.98
C MET A 173 -9.46 -8.48 -17.73
N ASP A 174 -10.11 -8.39 -18.88
CA ASP A 174 -10.51 -9.50 -19.74
C ASP A 174 -9.84 -9.45 -21.12
N GLY A 175 -9.02 -8.43 -21.39
CA GLY A 175 -8.22 -8.32 -22.61
C GLY A 175 -8.11 -6.88 -23.13
N TYR A 176 -7.52 -6.71 -24.32
CA TYR A 176 -7.34 -5.40 -24.94
C TYR A 176 -8.66 -4.67 -25.24
N GLY A 177 -9.75 -5.41 -25.47
CA GLY A 177 -11.07 -4.85 -25.74
C GLY A 177 -11.64 -4.02 -24.57
N ASP A 178 -11.10 -4.14 -23.36
CA ASP A 178 -11.51 -3.29 -22.24
C ASP A 178 -11.12 -1.84 -22.46
N PHE A 179 -9.93 -1.59 -23.01
CA PHE A 179 -9.48 -0.23 -23.34
C PHE A 179 -10.28 0.37 -24.49
N GLU A 180 -10.67 -0.46 -25.48
CA GLU A 180 -11.53 -0.03 -26.59
C GLU A 180 -12.91 0.39 -26.08
N LYS A 181 -13.55 -0.42 -25.23
CA LYS A 181 -14.85 -0.10 -24.61
C LYS A 181 -14.80 1.19 -23.81
N LEU A 182 -13.68 1.47 -23.16
CA LEU A 182 -13.46 2.66 -22.34
C LEU A 182 -12.99 3.88 -23.15
N ASN A 183 -12.78 3.74 -24.48
CA ASN A 183 -12.16 4.75 -25.34
C ASN A 183 -10.81 5.26 -24.80
N LYS A 184 -9.99 4.36 -24.27
CA LYS A 184 -8.65 4.65 -23.73
C LYS A 184 -7.57 4.17 -24.69
N SER A 185 -6.40 4.82 -24.63
CA SER A 185 -5.23 4.40 -25.41
C SER A 185 -4.74 3.02 -24.98
N LEU A 186 -4.39 2.16 -25.95
CA LEU A 186 -3.88 0.84 -25.66
C LEU A 186 -2.46 0.89 -25.05
N PRO A 187 -2.25 0.29 -23.87
CA PRO A 187 -0.93 0.14 -23.28
C PRO A 187 -0.04 -0.81 -24.11
N LEU A 188 1.28 -0.60 -24.10
CA LEU A 188 2.24 -1.48 -24.80
C LEU A 188 2.21 -2.93 -24.27
N GLN A 189 1.79 -3.12 -23.02
CA GLN A 189 1.57 -4.41 -22.39
C GLN A 189 0.59 -5.29 -23.18
N CYS A 190 -0.39 -4.67 -23.86
CA CYS A 190 -1.36 -5.35 -24.71
C CYS A 190 -0.78 -5.83 -26.05
N CYS A 191 0.42 -5.37 -26.41
CA CYS A 191 1.17 -5.81 -27.58
C CYS A 191 2.48 -6.52 -27.19
N ASN A 192 2.50 -7.17 -26.02
CA ASN A 192 3.66 -7.91 -25.47
C ASN A 192 4.94 -7.06 -25.31
N MET A 193 4.80 -5.74 -25.17
CA MET A 193 5.92 -4.79 -25.03
C MET A 193 6.97 -4.82 -26.15
N THR A 194 6.70 -5.48 -27.28
CA THR A 194 7.65 -5.61 -28.41
C THR A 194 7.48 -4.51 -29.45
N ALA A 195 6.32 -3.84 -29.46
CA ALA A 195 5.98 -2.81 -30.43
C ALA A 195 6.35 -1.40 -29.94
N ILE A 196 6.70 -0.50 -30.87
CA ILE A 196 6.95 0.93 -30.61
C ILE A 196 5.64 1.65 -30.22
N SER A 197 4.51 1.17 -30.76
CA SER A 197 3.16 1.64 -30.50
C SER A 197 2.21 0.46 -30.56
N CYS A 198 1.16 0.45 -29.73
CA CYS A 198 0.18 -0.62 -29.68
C CYS A 198 -1.15 -0.16 -30.30
N ASP A 199 -1.56 -0.79 -31.41
CA ASP A 199 -2.87 -0.62 -32.03
C ASP A 199 -3.73 -1.87 -31.83
N SER A 200 -5.04 -1.75 -32.07
CA SER A 200 -5.99 -2.84 -31.88
C SER A 200 -5.67 -4.07 -32.72
N LYS A 201 -5.16 -3.89 -33.95
CA LYS A 201 -4.80 -5.01 -34.84
C LYS A 201 -3.63 -5.81 -34.28
N THR A 202 -2.60 -5.13 -33.79
CA THR A 202 -1.44 -5.77 -33.16
C THR A 202 -1.85 -6.46 -31.88
N ALA A 203 -2.65 -5.80 -31.02
CA ALA A 203 -3.13 -6.38 -29.77
C ALA A 203 -4.01 -7.62 -30.01
N GLN A 204 -4.86 -7.58 -31.04
CA GLN A 204 -5.66 -8.73 -31.45
C GLN A 204 -4.80 -9.88 -31.98
N SER A 205 -3.77 -9.57 -32.79
CA SER A 205 -2.87 -10.59 -33.35
C SER A 205 -2.02 -11.28 -32.28
N VAL A 206 -1.57 -10.53 -31.27
CA VAL A 206 -0.76 -11.07 -30.17
C VAL A 206 -1.65 -11.79 -29.14
N SER A 207 -2.88 -11.31 -28.95
CA SER A 207 -3.91 -11.91 -28.08
C SER A 207 -3.40 -12.17 -26.66
N VAL A 208 -2.78 -11.15 -26.05
CA VAL A 208 -2.35 -11.20 -24.64
C VAL A 208 -3.57 -11.48 -23.74
N PRO A 209 -3.50 -12.45 -22.80
CA PRO A 209 -4.62 -12.78 -21.93
C PRO A 209 -4.96 -11.64 -20.96
N GLY A 210 -6.21 -11.61 -20.50
CA GLY A 210 -6.68 -10.70 -19.45
C GLY A 210 -6.00 -10.94 -18.10
N CYS A 211 -5.99 -9.92 -17.23
CA CYS A 211 -5.40 -10.02 -15.89
C CYS A 211 -6.32 -10.68 -14.85
N ARG A 212 -7.60 -10.94 -15.14
CA ARG A 212 -8.58 -11.47 -14.16
C ARG A 212 -8.09 -12.74 -13.47
N ASP A 213 -7.75 -13.78 -14.24
CA ASP A 213 -7.33 -15.07 -13.67
C ASP A 213 -6.07 -14.95 -12.83
N LYS A 214 -5.15 -14.08 -13.25
CA LYS A 214 -3.92 -13.78 -12.52
C LYS A 214 -4.22 -13.10 -11.18
N ILE A 215 -5.10 -12.11 -11.16
CA ILE A 215 -5.52 -11.39 -9.95
C ILE A 215 -6.23 -12.37 -9.00
N VAL A 216 -7.15 -13.17 -9.52
CA VAL A 216 -7.90 -14.18 -8.76
C VAL A 216 -6.95 -15.18 -8.12
N LYS A 217 -6.02 -15.72 -8.92
CA LYS A 217 -5.02 -16.67 -8.45
C LYS A 217 -4.10 -16.04 -7.39
N PHE A 218 -3.62 -14.81 -7.62
CA PHE A 218 -2.80 -14.11 -6.64
C PHE A 218 -3.51 -13.91 -5.30
N ALA A 219 -4.79 -13.51 -5.33
CA ALA A 219 -5.59 -13.34 -4.12
C ALA A 219 -5.80 -14.67 -3.38
N ALA A 220 -6.12 -15.75 -4.11
CA ALA A 220 -6.33 -17.08 -3.53
C ALA A 220 -5.04 -17.66 -2.92
N ASP A 221 -3.93 -17.62 -3.67
CA ASP A 221 -2.65 -18.17 -3.25
C ASP A 221 -2.08 -17.45 -2.01
N ASN A 222 -2.36 -16.15 -1.88
CA ASN A 222 -1.84 -15.32 -0.77
C ASN A 222 -2.88 -15.01 0.32
N MET A 223 -4.09 -15.57 0.25
CA MET A 223 -5.15 -15.29 1.20
C MET A 223 -4.72 -15.58 2.65
N MET A 224 -4.03 -16.71 2.88
CA MET A 224 -3.51 -17.08 4.20
C MET A 224 -2.48 -16.07 4.71
N THR A 225 -1.60 -15.58 3.83
CA THR A 225 -0.59 -14.57 4.17
C THR A 225 -1.26 -13.27 4.60
N PHE A 226 -2.26 -12.79 3.85
CA PHE A 226 -3.02 -11.59 4.21
C PHE A 226 -3.75 -11.75 5.54
N MET A 227 -4.30 -12.95 5.81
CA MET A 227 -4.93 -13.26 7.09
C MET A 227 -3.92 -13.18 8.24
N TYR A 228 -2.73 -13.80 8.11
CA TYR A 228 -1.71 -13.76 9.16
C TYR A 228 -1.20 -12.34 9.43
N ILE A 229 -0.97 -11.55 8.38
CA ILE A 229 -0.57 -10.13 8.52
C ILE A 229 -1.65 -9.35 9.29
N SER A 230 -2.92 -9.56 8.95
CA SER A 230 -4.03 -8.85 9.60
C SER A 230 -4.19 -9.27 11.07
N ILE A 231 -4.04 -10.55 11.39
CA ILE A 231 -4.08 -11.04 12.79
C ILE A 231 -2.90 -10.46 13.59
N ALA A 232 -1.71 -10.41 13.01
CA ALA A 232 -0.54 -9.83 13.66
C ALA A 232 -0.72 -8.33 13.94
N ALA A 233 -1.33 -7.58 13.01
CA ALA A 233 -1.68 -6.17 13.20
C ALA A 233 -2.64 -5.97 14.38
N ILE A 234 -3.74 -6.73 14.42
CA ILE A 234 -4.74 -6.69 15.50
C ILE A 234 -4.10 -7.01 16.86
N LEU A 235 -3.22 -8.02 16.93
CA LEU A 235 -2.54 -8.39 18.17
C LEU A 235 -1.57 -7.30 18.64
N LEU A 236 -0.83 -6.69 17.71
CA LEU A 236 0.11 -5.61 18.01
C LEU A 236 -0.63 -4.35 18.49
N GLU A 237 -1.72 -3.98 17.81
CA GLU A 237 -2.57 -2.86 18.21
C GLU A 237 -3.25 -3.11 19.56
N GLY A 238 -3.78 -4.32 19.77
CA GLY A 238 -4.36 -4.73 21.04
C GLY A 238 -3.34 -4.65 22.19
N ALA A 239 -2.11 -5.11 21.98
CA ALA A 239 -1.03 -4.96 22.96
C ALA A 239 -0.71 -3.49 23.25
N LEU A 240 -0.68 -2.63 22.23
CA LEU A 240 -0.50 -1.19 22.39
C LEU A 240 -1.63 -0.55 23.20
N ILE A 241 -2.89 -0.93 22.96
CA ILE A 241 -4.04 -0.46 23.73
C ILE A 241 -3.92 -0.89 25.20
N VAL A 242 -3.54 -2.14 25.48
CA VAL A 242 -3.34 -2.61 26.86
C VAL A 242 -2.25 -1.80 27.57
N ILE A 243 -1.13 -1.54 26.90
CA ILE A 243 -0.05 -0.67 27.41
C ILE A 243 -0.58 0.73 27.73
N VAL A 244 -1.36 1.33 26.83
CA VAL A 244 -1.95 2.66 27.03
C VAL A 244 -2.92 2.65 28.22
N MET A 245 -3.79 1.65 28.33
CA MET A 245 -4.76 1.54 29.43
C MET A 245 -4.08 1.33 30.78
N LEU A 246 -3.06 0.46 30.84
CA LEU A 246 -2.24 0.30 32.05
C LEU A 246 -1.55 1.61 32.43
N THR A 247 -1.10 2.41 31.45
CA THR A 247 -0.49 3.73 31.69
C THR A 247 -1.49 4.75 32.24
N ILE A 248 -2.76 4.69 31.82
CA ILE A 248 -3.83 5.55 32.33
C ILE A 248 -4.19 5.16 33.78
N CYS A 249 -4.14 3.88 34.11
CA CYS A 249 -4.54 3.35 35.42
C CYS A 249 -3.46 3.43 36.51
N LEU A 250 -2.17 3.52 36.15
CA LEU A 250 -1.01 3.53 37.05
C LEU A 250 -0.43 4.93 37.29
#